data_AF-A0AA38XLH6-F1
#
_entry.id   AF-A0AA38XLH6-F1
#
_cell.length_a   1.000
_cell.length_b   1.000
_cell.length_c   1.000
_cell.angle_alpha   90.00
_cell.angle_beta   90.00
_cell.angle_gamma   90.00
#
_symmetry.space_group_name_H-M   'P 1'
#
loop_
_entity.id
_entity.type
_entity.pdbx_description
1 polymer ?
#
loop_
_entity_poly.entity_id
_entity_poly.type
_entity_poly.pdbx_seq_one_letter_code
_entity_poly.pdbx_strand_id
1 'polypeptide(L)'
;MDEHTQKLLREFLSQTQSRTSTFHAARDQVQTGLDAAASGLAAVSAAVAKSTATLEYHTAQIREILNETQDKEIQKLQAEKQLLVQTLSETTEKSKNQKRIVEGFLRKQGISSVEEPDSNVQGTLEWIKARIETIVKKTCIGEGKTVNKNLPEFANLDAEWAKKEKDIVKRGFNKDDVQACRIYWLQTQFYKILERDIFSAPVFGLDADMEEILAQFEKLIAFHNPHTTTSDWRTLTLRYSKAVKSTHTALPTRTAQHISNLFLPWTRGNKASEVLLELKELCQIAYDWAVMVRRSADKYVILSIEEGTRYEGHQPGEEFVPSYIFGPKQQHTGSKVWATVFGGLVKETLAGDRFVMMKANVICMV
;
A
#
# COMPACT_ATOMS: atom_id res chain seq x y z
N MET A 1 123.62 -9.43 -7.11
CA MET A 1 122.51 -9.01 -6.22
C MET A 1 123.14 -8.64 -4.89
N ASP A 2 123.00 -7.39 -4.45
CA ASP A 2 123.48 -7.01 -3.12
C ASP A 2 122.54 -7.59 -2.04
N GLU A 3 123.02 -7.63 -0.80
CA GLU A 3 122.29 -8.16 0.35
C GLU A 3 120.98 -7.39 0.62
N HIS A 4 120.95 -6.11 0.24
CA HIS A 4 119.79 -5.24 0.36
C HIS A 4 118.63 -5.66 -0.57
N THR A 5 118.95 -6.02 -1.81
CA THR A 5 117.98 -6.50 -2.81
C THR A 5 117.36 -7.84 -2.38
N GLN A 6 118.17 -8.75 -1.80
CA GLN A 6 117.65 -10.02 -1.27
C GLN A 6 116.71 -9.83 -0.07
N LYS A 7 117.00 -8.86 0.80
CA LYS A 7 116.15 -8.54 1.95
C LYS A 7 114.80 -7.97 1.51
N LEU A 8 114.80 -7.02 0.57
CA LEU A 8 113.58 -6.44 0.00
C LEU A 8 112.73 -7.51 -0.72
N LEU A 9 113.36 -8.45 -1.43
CA LEU A 9 112.64 -9.53 -2.09
C LEU A 9 111.98 -10.49 -1.09
N ARG A 10 112.66 -10.82 0.03
CA ARG A 10 112.08 -11.66 1.10
C ARG A 10 110.95 -10.94 1.83
N GLU A 11 111.10 -9.65 2.12
CA GLU A 11 110.03 -8.85 2.74
C GLU A 11 108.82 -8.72 1.80
N PHE A 12 109.05 -8.49 0.51
CA PHE A 12 107.98 -8.45 -0.50
C PHE A 12 107.27 -9.80 -0.62
N LEU A 13 108.01 -10.92 -0.70
CA LEU A 13 107.42 -12.26 -0.76
C LEU A 13 106.66 -12.61 0.52
N SER A 14 107.20 -12.25 1.70
CA SER A 14 106.53 -12.46 2.99
C SER A 14 105.24 -11.66 3.12
N GLN A 15 105.26 -10.37 2.73
CA GLN A 15 104.06 -9.54 2.72
C GLN A 15 103.03 -10.01 1.71
N THR A 16 103.47 -10.48 0.54
CA THR A 16 102.58 -11.04 -0.48
C THR A 16 101.93 -12.32 0.05
N GLN A 17 102.71 -13.23 0.64
CA GLN A 17 102.21 -14.48 1.21
C GLN A 17 101.22 -14.25 2.37
N SER A 18 101.48 -13.26 3.23
CA SER A 18 100.57 -12.82 4.29
C SER A 18 99.27 -12.21 3.74
N ARG A 19 99.35 -11.39 2.68
CA ARG A 19 98.15 -10.84 2.02
C ARG A 19 97.33 -11.93 1.35
N THR A 20 97.98 -12.90 0.69
CA THR A 20 97.31 -14.05 0.06
C THR A 20 96.63 -14.93 1.10
N SER A 21 97.26 -15.20 2.25
CA SER A 21 96.61 -15.97 3.33
C SER A 21 95.41 -15.25 3.93
N THR A 22 95.50 -13.93 4.11
CA THR A 22 94.39 -13.12 4.63
C THR A 22 93.22 -13.08 3.63
N PHE A 23 93.52 -12.99 2.33
CA PHE A 23 92.51 -13.07 1.28
C PHE A 23 91.82 -14.43 1.21
N HIS A 24 92.56 -15.54 1.33
CA HIS A 24 91.96 -16.88 1.39
C HIS A 24 91.06 -17.04 2.62
N ALA A 25 91.50 -16.59 3.80
CA ALA A 25 90.69 -16.63 5.00
C ALA A 25 89.39 -15.80 4.85
N ALA A 26 89.46 -14.60 4.25
CA ALA A 26 88.29 -13.78 3.98
C ALA A 26 87.34 -14.43 2.95
N ARG A 27 87.88 -15.05 1.89
CA ARG A 27 87.10 -15.80 0.90
C ARG A 27 86.37 -16.97 1.54
N ASP A 28 87.05 -17.74 2.39
CA ASP A 28 86.47 -18.91 3.03
C ASP A 28 85.42 -18.52 4.08
N GLN A 29 85.58 -17.37 4.76
CA GLN A 29 84.54 -16.78 5.61
C GLN A 29 83.30 -16.35 4.81
N VAL A 30 83.50 -15.68 3.66
CA VAL A 30 82.39 -15.31 2.77
C VAL A 30 81.67 -16.54 2.24
N GLN A 31 82.41 -17.58 1.83
CA GLN A 31 81.83 -18.84 1.37
C GLN A 31 81.01 -19.51 2.48
N THR A 32 81.56 -19.57 3.70
CA THR A 32 80.84 -20.11 4.87
C THR A 32 79.56 -19.33 5.14
N GLY A 33 79.61 -18.00 5.04
CA GLY A 33 78.42 -17.14 5.17
C GLY A 33 77.39 -17.38 4.06
N LEU A 34 77.84 -17.62 2.83
CA LEU A 34 76.98 -17.92 1.68
C LEU A 34 76.30 -19.28 1.83
N ASP A 35 77.04 -20.30 2.28
CA ASP A 35 76.53 -21.64 2.53
C ASP A 35 75.51 -21.65 3.68
N ALA A 36 75.77 -20.87 4.74
CA ALA A 36 74.83 -20.67 5.83
C ALA A 36 73.54 -19.96 5.37
N ALA A 37 73.66 -18.94 4.52
CA ALA A 37 72.51 -18.25 3.94
C ALA A 37 71.69 -19.16 3.01
N ALA A 38 72.35 -19.98 2.19
CA ALA A 38 71.69 -20.97 1.33
C ALA A 38 70.94 -22.03 2.15
N SER A 39 71.54 -22.52 3.24
CA SER A 39 70.89 -23.44 4.18
C SER A 39 69.68 -22.79 4.85
N GLY A 40 69.79 -21.54 5.30
CA GLY A 40 68.68 -20.77 5.87
C GLY A 40 67.53 -20.58 4.88
N LEU A 41 67.84 -20.25 3.62
CA LEU A 41 66.83 -20.09 2.57
C LEU A 41 66.11 -21.41 2.26
N ALA A 42 66.84 -22.53 2.23
CA ALA A 42 66.26 -23.86 2.05
C ALA A 42 65.30 -24.23 3.20
N ALA A 43 65.67 -23.92 4.45
CA ALA A 43 64.82 -24.14 5.61
C ALA A 43 63.53 -23.29 5.57
N VAL A 44 63.64 -22.01 5.17
CA VAL A 44 62.48 -21.13 4.98
C VAL A 44 61.58 -21.64 3.86
N SER A 45 62.15 -22.06 2.72
CA SER A 45 61.38 -22.62 1.60
C SER A 45 60.60 -23.87 2.02
N ALA A 46 61.23 -24.78 2.77
CA ALA A 46 60.57 -25.96 3.32
C ALA A 46 59.44 -25.60 4.31
N ALA A 47 59.66 -24.61 5.18
CA ALA A 47 58.64 -24.13 6.12
C ALA A 47 57.45 -23.47 5.42
N VAL A 48 57.70 -22.72 4.35
CA VAL A 48 56.65 -22.14 3.49
C VAL A 48 55.85 -23.24 2.79
N ALA A 49 56.52 -24.21 2.16
CA ALA A 49 55.84 -25.33 1.51
C ALA A 49 54.95 -26.12 2.47
N LYS A 50 55.43 -26.38 3.69
CA LYS A 50 54.64 -27.04 4.75
C LYS A 50 53.43 -26.20 5.19
N SER A 51 53.60 -24.90 5.34
CA SER A 51 52.50 -23.98 5.69
C SER A 51 51.45 -23.92 4.59
N THR A 52 51.85 -23.87 3.32
CA THR A 52 50.94 -23.87 2.16
C THR A 52 50.12 -25.16 2.10
N ALA A 53 50.75 -26.32 2.23
CA ALA A 53 50.04 -27.60 2.25
C ALA A 53 49.03 -27.69 3.40
N THR A 54 49.37 -27.12 4.57
CA THR A 54 48.48 -27.06 5.73
C THR A 54 47.27 -26.16 5.46
N LEU A 55 47.50 -25.00 4.82
CA LEU A 55 46.43 -24.07 4.46
C LEU A 55 45.47 -24.69 3.43
N GLU A 56 46.00 -25.38 2.42
CA GLU A 56 45.21 -26.09 1.41
C GLU A 56 44.33 -27.17 2.05
N TYR A 57 44.89 -27.95 2.98
CA TYR A 57 44.15 -28.95 3.74
C TYR A 57 42.99 -28.35 4.54
N HIS A 58 43.24 -27.29 5.33
CA HIS A 58 42.19 -26.63 6.08
C HIS A 58 41.15 -25.96 5.18
N THR A 59 41.56 -25.41 4.04
CA THR A 59 40.63 -24.83 3.05
C THR A 59 39.69 -25.89 2.47
N ALA A 60 40.20 -27.09 2.19
CA ALA A 60 39.39 -28.20 1.72
C ALA A 60 38.37 -28.66 2.79
N GLN A 61 38.80 -28.80 4.04
CA GLN A 61 37.90 -29.14 5.15
C GLN A 61 36.81 -28.10 5.38
N ILE A 62 37.14 -26.80 5.34
CA ILE A 62 36.15 -25.73 5.50
C ILE A 62 35.11 -25.80 4.39
N ARG A 63 35.50 -26.05 3.13
CA ARG A 63 34.56 -26.20 2.01
C ARG A 63 33.63 -27.40 2.20
N GLU A 64 34.16 -28.52 2.66
CA GLU A 64 33.38 -29.73 2.94
C GLU A 64 32.32 -29.47 4.03
N ILE A 65 32.72 -28.87 5.14
CA ILE A 65 31.80 -28.49 6.24
C ILE A 65 30.74 -27.51 5.76
N LEU A 66 31.11 -26.52 4.92
CA LEU A 66 30.17 -25.55 4.37
C LEU A 66 29.12 -26.22 3.48
N ASN A 67 29.56 -27.12 2.59
CA ASN A 67 28.66 -27.86 1.72
C ASN A 67 27.69 -28.74 2.52
N GLU A 68 28.20 -29.49 3.52
CA GLU A 68 27.34 -30.31 4.37
C GLU A 68 26.32 -29.49 5.16
N THR A 69 26.72 -28.30 5.63
CA THR A 69 25.84 -27.40 6.38
C THR A 69 24.75 -26.83 5.45
N GLN A 70 25.15 -26.42 4.25
CA GLN A 70 24.23 -25.91 3.24
C GLN A 70 23.23 -26.98 2.78
N ASP A 71 23.67 -28.23 2.58
CA ASP A 71 22.78 -29.34 2.21
C ASP A 71 21.76 -29.64 3.30
N LYS A 72 22.18 -29.63 4.58
CA LYS A 72 21.28 -29.80 5.73
C LYS A 72 20.25 -28.68 5.82
N GLU A 73 20.66 -27.44 5.56
CA GLU A 73 19.77 -26.28 5.59
C GLU A 73 18.75 -26.30 4.43
N ILE A 74 19.18 -26.70 3.23
CA ILE A 74 18.28 -26.91 2.08
C ILE A 74 17.25 -28.01 2.39
N GLN A 75 17.67 -29.14 2.96
CA GLN A 75 16.75 -30.22 3.34
C GLN A 75 15.72 -29.75 4.39
N LYS A 76 16.16 -28.98 5.38
CA LYS A 76 15.27 -28.40 6.40
C LYS A 76 14.23 -27.47 5.77
N LEU A 77 14.66 -26.54 4.90
CA LEU A 77 13.76 -25.61 4.22
C LEU A 77 12.76 -26.33 3.30
N GLN A 78 13.18 -27.42 2.65
CA GLN A 78 12.28 -28.24 1.84
C GLN A 78 11.21 -28.94 2.70
N ALA A 79 11.59 -29.48 3.86
CA ALA A 79 10.65 -30.09 4.81
C ALA A 79 9.66 -29.06 5.37
N GLU A 80 10.12 -27.87 5.75
CA GLU A 80 9.25 -26.77 6.22
C GLU A 80 8.27 -26.32 5.13
N LYS A 81 8.73 -26.21 3.87
CA LYS A 81 7.86 -25.89 2.73
C LYS A 81 6.78 -26.95 2.51
N GLN A 82 7.13 -28.23 2.60
CA GLN A 82 6.16 -29.33 2.46
C GLN A 82 5.10 -29.30 3.58
N LEU A 83 5.53 -29.08 4.83
CA LEU A 83 4.64 -28.94 5.97
C LEU A 83 3.67 -27.76 5.80
N LEU A 84 4.17 -26.62 5.31
CA LEU A 84 3.36 -25.42 5.06
C LEU A 84 2.32 -25.66 3.96
N VAL A 85 2.71 -26.29 2.85
CA VAL A 85 1.79 -26.65 1.75
C VAL A 85 0.72 -27.62 2.25
N GLN A 86 1.09 -28.61 3.06
CA GLN A 86 0.13 -29.56 3.63
C GLN A 86 -0.85 -28.85 4.57
N THR A 87 -0.35 -28.02 5.47
CA THR A 87 -1.16 -27.22 6.41
C THR A 87 -2.12 -26.28 5.68
N LEU A 88 -1.66 -25.60 4.63
CA LEU A 88 -2.49 -24.76 3.77
C LEU A 88 -3.58 -25.57 3.07
N SER A 89 -3.26 -26.77 2.57
CA SER A 89 -4.26 -27.63 1.93
C SER A 89 -5.32 -28.11 2.91
N GLU A 90 -4.94 -28.53 4.13
CA GLU A 90 -5.86 -28.94 5.18
C GLU A 90 -6.72 -27.78 5.68
N THR A 91 -6.15 -26.58 5.79
CA THR A 91 -6.89 -25.37 6.19
C THR A 91 -7.89 -24.95 5.10
N THR A 92 -7.50 -25.07 3.83
CA THR A 92 -8.37 -24.77 2.68
C THR A 92 -9.53 -25.76 2.60
N GLU A 93 -9.29 -27.06 2.80
CA GLU A 93 -10.36 -28.07 2.81
C GLU A 93 -11.27 -27.93 4.03
N LYS A 94 -10.73 -27.61 5.22
CA LYS A 94 -11.55 -27.26 6.40
C LYS A 94 -12.45 -26.05 6.13
N SER A 95 -11.91 -25.00 5.50
CA SER A 95 -12.67 -23.80 5.13
C SER A 95 -13.75 -24.10 4.09
N LYS A 96 -13.46 -24.88 3.04
CA LYS A 96 -14.46 -25.32 2.05
C LYS A 96 -15.57 -26.16 2.68
N ASN A 97 -15.23 -27.05 3.60
CA ASN A 97 -16.23 -27.85 4.32
C ASN A 97 -17.08 -26.99 5.26
N GLN A 98 -16.48 -26.04 5.97
CA GLN A 98 -17.25 -25.04 6.74
C GLN A 98 -18.18 -24.24 5.84
N LYS A 99 -17.71 -23.76 4.69
CA LYS A 99 -18.54 -23.06 3.69
C LYS A 99 -19.72 -23.92 3.24
N ARG A 100 -19.50 -25.19 2.89
CA ARG A 100 -20.59 -26.13 2.51
C ARG A 100 -21.59 -26.38 3.64
N ILE A 101 -21.12 -26.50 4.89
CA ILE A 101 -21.98 -26.69 6.06
C ILE A 101 -22.84 -25.45 6.29
N VAL A 102 -22.23 -24.26 6.19
CA VAL A 102 -22.92 -22.97 6.31
C VAL A 102 -23.92 -22.79 5.18
N GLU A 103 -23.53 -23.00 3.92
CA GLU A 103 -24.43 -22.95 2.76
C GLU A 103 -25.61 -23.93 2.89
N GLY A 104 -25.36 -25.15 3.37
CA GLY A 104 -26.39 -26.15 3.64
C GLY A 104 -27.33 -25.76 4.78
N PHE A 105 -26.81 -25.09 5.82
CA PHE A 105 -27.60 -24.53 6.92
C PHE A 105 -28.45 -23.34 6.46
N LEU A 106 -27.88 -22.41 5.68
CA LEU A 106 -28.56 -21.25 5.12
C LEU A 106 -29.71 -21.68 4.18
N ARG A 107 -29.47 -22.66 3.29
CA ARG A 107 -30.53 -23.24 2.44
C ARG A 107 -31.66 -23.87 3.24
N LYS A 108 -31.37 -24.55 4.36
CA LYS A 108 -32.39 -25.14 5.25
C LYS A 108 -33.21 -24.10 6.00
N GLN A 109 -32.65 -22.92 6.27
CA GLN A 109 -33.34 -21.78 6.88
C GLN A 109 -34.11 -20.93 5.85
N GLY A 110 -34.13 -21.32 4.57
CA GLY A 110 -34.73 -20.53 3.50
C GLY A 110 -33.94 -19.28 3.12
N ILE A 111 -32.70 -19.14 3.61
CA ILE A 111 -31.76 -18.09 3.22
C ILE A 111 -31.09 -18.56 1.93
N SER A 112 -31.71 -18.20 0.81
CA SER A 112 -31.21 -18.42 -0.55
C SER A 112 -29.87 -17.69 -0.74
N SER A 113 -28.87 -18.36 -1.33
CA SER A 113 -27.59 -17.76 -1.77
C SER A 113 -27.74 -16.83 -2.98
N VAL A 114 -28.98 -16.57 -3.42
CA VAL A 114 -29.36 -15.40 -4.19
C VAL A 114 -29.91 -14.40 -3.16
N GLU A 115 -29.01 -13.78 -2.40
CA GLU A 115 -29.40 -12.63 -1.59
C GLU A 115 -29.64 -11.46 -2.54
N GLU A 116 -30.87 -10.96 -2.55
CA GLU A 116 -31.17 -9.70 -3.19
C GLU A 116 -30.25 -8.61 -2.61
N PRO A 117 -29.77 -7.65 -3.43
CA PRO A 117 -29.10 -6.48 -2.90
C PRO A 117 -29.98 -5.89 -1.79
N ASP A 118 -29.39 -5.48 -0.66
CA ASP A 118 -30.12 -4.76 0.38
C ASP A 118 -30.61 -3.44 -0.26
N SER A 119 -31.84 -3.51 -0.80
CA SER A 119 -32.41 -2.53 -1.72
C SER A 119 -32.55 -1.18 -1.04
N ASN A 120 -32.64 -1.18 0.29
CA ASN A 120 -32.62 0.02 1.11
C ASN A 120 -31.22 0.66 1.18
N VAL A 121 -30.15 -0.14 1.33
CA VAL A 121 -28.77 0.36 1.36
C VAL A 121 -28.37 0.95 0.01
N GLN A 122 -28.61 0.20 -1.07
CA GLN A 122 -28.33 0.66 -2.42
C GLN A 122 -29.23 1.85 -2.79
N GLY A 123 -30.54 1.74 -2.58
CA GLY A 123 -31.51 2.78 -2.94
C GLY A 123 -31.29 4.10 -2.20
N THR A 124 -30.89 4.05 -0.93
CA THR A 124 -30.54 5.27 -0.18
C THR A 124 -29.27 5.93 -0.72
N LEU A 125 -28.25 5.14 -1.08
CA LEU A 125 -27.03 5.70 -1.67
C LEU A 125 -27.29 6.29 -3.07
N GLU A 126 -28.11 5.63 -3.89
CA GLU A 126 -28.60 6.16 -5.17
C GLU A 126 -29.37 7.47 -4.99
N TRP A 127 -30.22 7.54 -3.97
CA TRP A 127 -30.94 8.77 -3.63
C TRP A 127 -30.00 9.90 -3.23
N ILE A 128 -29.01 9.63 -2.36
CA ILE A 128 -27.95 10.60 -2.00
C ILE A 128 -27.27 11.10 -3.27
N LYS A 129 -26.94 10.17 -4.19
CA LYS A 129 -26.27 10.53 -5.44
C LYS A 129 -27.12 11.46 -6.31
N ALA A 130 -28.38 11.09 -6.55
CA ALA A 130 -29.33 11.87 -7.32
C ALA A 130 -29.61 13.24 -6.69
N ARG A 131 -29.62 13.32 -5.35
CA ARG A 131 -29.86 14.57 -4.63
C ARG A 131 -28.69 15.53 -4.77
N ILE A 132 -27.45 15.05 -4.69
CA ILE A 132 -26.24 15.87 -4.94
C ILE A 132 -26.25 16.39 -6.37
N GLU A 133 -26.53 15.53 -7.34
CA GLU A 133 -26.67 15.95 -8.74
C GLU A 133 -27.70 17.06 -8.89
N THR A 134 -28.86 16.93 -8.25
CA THR A 134 -29.93 17.93 -8.26
C THR A 134 -29.46 19.26 -7.64
N ILE A 135 -28.82 19.22 -6.48
CA ILE A 135 -28.30 20.41 -5.80
C ILE A 135 -27.27 21.10 -6.69
N VAL A 136 -26.28 20.37 -7.22
CA VAL A 136 -25.23 20.92 -8.10
C VAL A 136 -25.84 21.53 -9.35
N LYS A 137 -26.76 20.84 -10.03
CA LYS A 137 -27.42 21.35 -11.25
C LYS A 137 -28.25 22.60 -10.99
N LYS A 138 -29.00 22.63 -9.88
CA LYS A 138 -29.89 23.75 -9.51
C LYS A 138 -29.11 24.98 -9.06
N THR A 139 -27.99 24.79 -8.35
CA THR A 139 -27.34 25.86 -7.60
C THR A 139 -26.01 26.29 -8.20
N CYS A 140 -25.17 25.36 -8.68
CA CYS A 140 -23.75 25.59 -8.95
C CYS A 140 -23.41 25.91 -10.42
N ILE A 141 -24.40 25.89 -11.31
CA ILE A 141 -24.21 26.18 -12.73
C ILE A 141 -24.74 27.58 -12.97
N GLY A 142 -23.91 28.62 -13.07
CA GLY A 142 -24.29 30.00 -13.42
C GLY A 142 -23.09 30.83 -13.84
N GLU A 143 -23.31 31.85 -14.69
CA GLU A 143 -22.26 32.79 -15.08
C GLU A 143 -21.66 33.44 -13.83
N GLY A 144 -20.36 33.20 -13.66
CA GLY A 144 -19.65 33.37 -12.40
C GLY A 144 -19.78 34.77 -11.82
N LYS A 145 -20.22 34.85 -10.56
CA LYS A 145 -19.88 35.98 -9.71
C LYS A 145 -18.65 35.61 -8.90
N THR A 146 -17.67 36.51 -8.92
CA THR A 146 -16.41 36.38 -8.21
C THR A 146 -16.64 36.09 -6.72
N VAL A 147 -15.96 35.04 -6.27
CA VAL A 147 -15.94 34.56 -4.89
C VAL A 147 -15.31 35.61 -3.96
N ASN A 148 -15.90 35.81 -2.78
CA ASN A 148 -15.23 36.50 -1.68
C ASN A 148 -14.13 35.57 -1.10
N LYS A 149 -12.86 35.94 -1.27
CA LYS A 149 -11.66 35.08 -1.19
C LYS A 149 -11.15 34.78 0.22
N ASN A 150 -11.99 34.83 1.24
CA ASN A 150 -11.50 34.88 2.63
C ASN A 150 -11.14 33.52 3.26
N LEU A 151 -11.23 32.38 2.55
CA LEU A 151 -10.69 31.10 3.04
C LEU A 151 -9.82 30.38 1.98
N PRO A 152 -8.63 29.84 2.35
CA PRO A 152 -7.68 29.21 1.41
C PRO A 152 -8.23 28.03 0.63
N GLU A 153 -9.09 27.22 1.26
CA GLU A 153 -9.70 26.02 0.66
C GLU A 153 -10.55 26.36 -0.58
N PHE A 154 -11.17 27.54 -0.61
CA PHE A 154 -11.99 28.00 -1.75
C PHE A 154 -11.14 28.42 -2.95
N ALA A 155 -9.99 29.07 -2.69
CA ALA A 155 -9.06 29.47 -3.73
C ALA A 155 -8.45 28.25 -4.43
N ASN A 156 -8.19 27.19 -3.67
CA ASN A 156 -7.65 25.94 -4.20
C ASN A 156 -8.66 25.24 -5.12
N LEU A 157 -9.94 25.13 -4.70
CA LEU A 157 -10.98 24.46 -5.48
C LEU A 157 -11.19 25.13 -6.87
N ASP A 158 -11.33 26.46 -6.89
CA ASP A 158 -11.55 27.20 -8.14
C ASP A 158 -10.30 27.21 -9.03
N ALA A 159 -9.11 27.35 -8.44
CA ALA A 159 -7.85 27.29 -9.19
C ALA A 159 -7.60 25.90 -9.78
N GLU A 160 -7.92 24.83 -9.05
CA GLU A 160 -7.84 23.45 -9.54
C GLU A 160 -8.80 23.24 -10.71
N TRP A 161 -10.07 23.65 -10.56
CA TRP A 161 -11.03 23.58 -11.66
C TRP A 161 -10.55 24.39 -12.88
N ALA A 162 -10.03 25.61 -12.71
CA ALA A 162 -9.57 26.44 -13.81
C ALA A 162 -8.39 25.81 -14.59
N LYS A 163 -7.48 25.11 -13.89
CA LYS A 163 -6.41 24.32 -14.55
C LYS A 163 -7.02 23.17 -15.35
N LYS A 164 -7.95 22.45 -14.72
CA LYS A 164 -8.68 21.31 -15.26
C LYS A 164 -9.50 21.67 -16.52
N GLU A 165 -10.22 22.78 -16.49
CA GLU A 165 -11.01 23.30 -17.61
C GLU A 165 -10.13 23.64 -18.81
N LYS A 166 -8.98 24.30 -18.60
CA LYS A 166 -8.02 24.58 -19.68
C LYS A 166 -7.57 23.30 -20.39
N ASP A 167 -7.34 22.22 -19.65
CA ASP A 167 -6.90 20.96 -20.23
C ASP A 167 -8.03 20.26 -21.01
N ILE A 168 -9.28 20.33 -20.53
CA ILE A 168 -10.45 19.86 -21.29
C ILE A 168 -10.61 20.65 -22.59
N VAL A 169 -10.56 21.98 -22.54
CA VAL A 169 -10.73 22.84 -23.72
C VAL A 169 -9.65 22.57 -24.78
N LYS A 170 -8.39 22.39 -24.37
CA LYS A 170 -7.28 22.04 -25.29
C LYS A 170 -7.51 20.71 -26.03
N ARG A 171 -8.28 19.80 -25.44
CA ARG A 171 -8.59 18.47 -26.01
C ARG A 171 -9.78 18.50 -26.98
N GLY A 172 -10.34 19.67 -27.28
CA GLY A 172 -11.37 19.84 -28.31
C GLY A 172 -12.79 19.46 -27.86
N PHE A 173 -13.03 19.34 -26.55
CA PHE A 173 -14.38 19.18 -26.00
C PHE A 173 -15.22 20.44 -26.29
N ASN A 174 -16.52 20.24 -26.56
CA ASN A 174 -17.42 21.36 -26.80
C ASN A 174 -17.84 22.04 -25.48
N LYS A 175 -18.58 23.15 -25.56
CA LYS A 175 -19.02 23.89 -24.37
C LYS A 175 -19.93 23.06 -23.44
N ASP A 176 -20.79 22.24 -24.02
CA ASP A 176 -21.72 21.40 -23.26
C ASP A 176 -20.97 20.28 -22.52
N ASP A 177 -19.92 19.73 -23.13
CA ASP A 177 -19.05 18.74 -22.52
C ASP A 177 -18.24 19.34 -21.36
N VAL A 178 -17.69 20.55 -21.54
CA VAL A 178 -16.99 21.28 -20.49
C VAL A 178 -17.92 21.53 -19.31
N GLN A 179 -19.18 21.91 -19.57
CA GLN A 179 -20.19 22.10 -18.55
C GLN A 179 -20.57 20.78 -17.86
N ALA A 180 -20.71 19.69 -18.61
CA ALA A 180 -20.97 18.36 -18.04
C ALA A 180 -19.82 17.91 -17.13
N CYS A 181 -18.56 18.05 -17.59
CA CYS A 181 -17.37 17.82 -16.77
C CYS A 181 -17.36 18.64 -15.49
N ARG A 182 -17.75 19.92 -15.57
CA ARG A 182 -17.84 20.82 -14.40
C ARG A 182 -18.84 20.30 -13.39
N ILE A 183 -20.03 19.91 -13.84
CA ILE A 183 -21.07 19.35 -12.98
C ILE A 183 -20.56 18.08 -12.29
N TYR A 184 -20.03 17.13 -13.06
CA TYR A 184 -19.50 15.88 -12.51
C TYR A 184 -18.36 16.11 -11.53
N TRP A 185 -17.46 17.04 -11.83
CA TRP A 185 -16.36 17.36 -10.94
C TRP A 185 -16.86 17.95 -9.62
N LEU A 186 -17.79 18.90 -9.64
CA LEU A 186 -18.39 19.44 -8.42
C LEU A 186 -19.12 18.37 -7.61
N GLN A 187 -19.85 17.48 -8.27
CA GLN A 187 -20.45 16.31 -7.61
C GLN A 187 -19.38 15.46 -6.91
N THR A 188 -18.27 15.13 -7.57
CA THR A 188 -17.13 14.42 -6.95
C THR A 188 -16.63 15.11 -5.69
N GLN A 189 -16.53 16.44 -5.68
CA GLN A 189 -16.07 17.19 -4.52
C GLN A 189 -17.07 17.12 -3.35
N PHE A 190 -18.38 17.18 -3.63
CA PHE A 190 -19.41 16.90 -2.62
C PHE A 190 -19.24 15.51 -2.00
N TYR A 191 -19.04 14.49 -2.84
CA TYR A 191 -18.89 13.12 -2.35
C TYR A 191 -17.64 12.93 -1.52
N LYS A 192 -16.49 13.49 -1.93
CA LYS A 192 -15.25 13.42 -1.14
C LYS A 192 -15.43 14.02 0.25
N ILE A 193 -16.22 15.10 0.37
CA ILE A 193 -16.53 15.70 1.67
C ILE A 193 -17.43 14.79 2.49
N LEU A 194 -18.48 14.21 1.90
CA LEU A 194 -19.35 13.26 2.60
C LEU A 194 -18.62 11.97 3.01
N GLU A 195 -17.72 11.47 2.16
CA GLU A 195 -16.85 10.34 2.46
C GLU A 195 -15.99 10.64 3.67
N ARG A 196 -15.18 11.72 3.61
CA ARG A 196 -14.30 12.13 4.70
C ARG A 196 -15.04 12.43 6.00
N ASP A 197 -16.12 13.22 5.92
CA ASP A 197 -16.76 13.80 7.11
C ASP A 197 -17.91 12.94 7.66
N ILE A 198 -18.47 12.01 6.88
CA ILE A 198 -19.64 11.20 7.30
C ILE A 198 -19.41 9.70 7.10
N PHE A 199 -19.15 9.22 5.88
CA PHE A 199 -19.10 7.77 5.62
C PHE A 199 -17.91 7.10 6.29
N SER A 200 -16.77 7.77 6.33
CA SER A 200 -15.55 7.34 7.02
C SER A 200 -15.49 7.79 8.47
N ALA A 201 -16.45 8.61 8.93
CA ALA A 201 -16.45 9.09 10.30
C ALA A 201 -16.83 7.96 11.28
N PRO A 202 -16.26 7.97 12.51
CA PRO A 202 -16.72 7.11 13.58
C PRO A 202 -18.13 7.58 14.00
N VAL A 203 -19.14 6.87 13.52
CA VAL A 203 -20.57 7.23 13.63
C VAL A 203 -21.08 7.34 15.08
N PHE A 204 -20.28 6.90 16.05
CA PHE A 204 -20.67 6.84 17.46
C PHE A 204 -19.98 7.84 18.37
N GLY A 205 -19.06 8.67 17.84
CA GLY A 205 -18.19 9.47 18.72
C GLY A 205 -17.31 8.61 19.61
N LEU A 206 -17.08 7.37 19.19
CA LEU A 206 -16.14 6.47 19.83
C LEU A 206 -14.77 6.83 19.30
N ASP A 207 -13.84 7.10 20.21
CA ASP A 207 -12.43 7.29 19.86
C ASP A 207 -11.95 6.10 19.01
N ALA A 208 -10.95 6.32 18.16
CA ALA A 208 -10.40 5.29 17.28
C ALA A 208 -10.07 3.99 18.04
N ASP A 209 -9.61 4.12 19.29
CA ASP A 209 -9.33 3.02 20.20
C ASP A 209 -10.58 2.19 20.56
N MET A 210 -11.72 2.83 20.80
CA MET A 210 -12.98 2.14 21.10
C MET A 210 -13.55 1.45 19.87
N GLU A 211 -13.34 2.00 18.67
CA GLU A 211 -13.76 1.37 17.43
C GLU A 211 -12.95 0.09 17.15
N GLU A 212 -11.64 0.14 17.39
CA GLU A 212 -10.76 -1.02 17.31
C GLU A 212 -11.09 -2.06 18.38
N ILE A 213 -11.34 -1.63 19.61
CA ILE A 213 -11.77 -2.51 20.71
C ILE A 213 -13.12 -3.15 20.37
N LEU A 214 -14.10 -2.41 19.85
CA LEU A 214 -15.36 -2.99 19.42
C LEU A 214 -15.16 -3.97 18.27
N ALA A 215 -14.28 -3.69 17.31
CA ALA A 215 -13.97 -4.63 16.23
C ALA A 215 -13.28 -5.90 16.76
N GLN A 216 -12.38 -5.80 17.75
CA GLN A 216 -11.78 -6.95 18.43
C GLN A 216 -12.82 -7.72 19.25
N PHE A 217 -13.73 -7.01 19.90
CA PHE A 217 -14.81 -7.60 20.71
C PHE A 217 -15.87 -8.28 19.83
N GLU A 218 -16.18 -7.73 18.66
CA GLU A 218 -17.01 -8.36 17.63
C GLU A 218 -16.40 -9.68 17.14
N LYS A 219 -15.07 -9.71 16.93
CA LYS A 219 -14.34 -10.95 16.60
C LYS A 219 -14.43 -11.98 17.73
N LEU A 220 -14.30 -11.53 18.99
CA LEU A 220 -14.42 -12.38 20.18
C LEU A 220 -15.85 -12.92 20.37
N ILE A 221 -16.88 -12.10 20.19
CA ILE A 221 -18.29 -12.51 20.28
C ILE A 221 -18.61 -13.50 19.16
N ALA A 222 -18.19 -13.23 17.92
CA ALA A 222 -18.37 -14.16 16.82
C ALA A 222 -17.67 -15.51 17.08
N PHE A 223 -16.52 -15.49 17.75
CA PHE A 223 -15.79 -16.69 18.14
C PHE A 223 -16.49 -17.48 19.26
N HIS A 224 -17.02 -16.81 20.29
CA HIS A 224 -17.61 -17.46 21.46
C HIS A 224 -19.11 -17.76 21.36
N ASN A 225 -19.85 -16.95 20.60
CA ASN A 225 -21.29 -17.07 20.37
C ASN A 225 -21.57 -17.03 18.87
N PRO A 226 -21.23 -18.10 18.12
CA PRO A 226 -21.41 -18.16 16.66
C PRO A 226 -22.89 -18.09 16.23
N HIS A 227 -23.82 -18.18 17.18
CA HIS A 227 -25.26 -18.09 16.97
C HIS A 227 -25.84 -16.70 17.22
N THR A 228 -25.09 -15.78 17.83
CA THR A 228 -25.51 -14.37 17.96
C THR A 228 -25.26 -13.68 16.62
N THR A 229 -26.31 -13.19 15.97
CA THR A 229 -26.11 -12.43 14.74
C THR A 229 -25.40 -11.12 15.10
N THR A 230 -24.28 -10.84 14.43
CA THR A 230 -23.52 -9.60 14.62
C THR A 230 -24.43 -8.36 14.44
N SER A 231 -25.46 -8.47 13.61
CA SER A 231 -26.48 -7.42 13.42
C SER A 231 -27.37 -7.17 14.64
N ASP A 232 -27.77 -8.19 15.40
CA ASP A 232 -28.63 -8.01 16.59
C ASP A 232 -27.89 -7.27 17.70
N TRP A 233 -26.63 -7.63 17.93
CA TRP A 233 -25.78 -6.95 18.90
C TRP A 233 -25.42 -5.52 18.45
N ARG A 234 -25.02 -5.33 17.19
CA ARG A 234 -24.77 -3.98 16.63
C ARG A 234 -26.02 -3.12 16.75
N THR A 235 -27.19 -3.65 16.44
CA THR A 235 -28.48 -2.98 16.59
C THR A 235 -28.77 -2.61 18.05
N LEU A 236 -28.46 -3.48 19.01
CA LEU A 236 -28.58 -3.21 20.45
C LEU A 236 -27.63 -2.09 20.90
N THR A 237 -26.33 -2.16 20.56
CA THR A 237 -25.34 -1.11 20.83
C THR A 237 -25.76 0.23 20.21
N LEU A 238 -26.38 0.18 19.03
CA LEU A 238 -26.95 1.32 18.32
C LEU A 238 -28.23 1.88 18.93
N ARG A 239 -29.06 1.03 19.55
CA ARG A 239 -30.24 1.47 20.31
C ARG A 239 -29.82 2.11 21.62
N TYR A 240 -28.83 1.55 22.32
CA TYR A 240 -28.30 2.10 23.56
C TYR A 240 -27.57 3.43 23.35
N SER A 241 -26.72 3.56 22.32
CA SER A 241 -26.09 4.85 21.98
C SER A 241 -27.12 5.95 21.62
N LYS A 242 -28.16 5.62 20.86
CA LYS A 242 -29.30 6.53 20.62
C LYS A 242 -30.02 6.92 21.90
N ALA A 243 -30.28 5.95 22.79
CA ALA A 243 -30.95 6.19 24.07
C ALA A 243 -30.13 7.09 25.01
N VAL A 244 -28.80 7.01 24.94
CA VAL A 244 -27.86 7.82 25.73
C VAL A 244 -27.55 9.17 25.06
N LYS A 245 -28.19 9.50 23.93
CA LYS A 245 -27.95 10.72 23.12
C LYS A 245 -26.49 10.87 22.67
N SER A 246 -25.75 9.77 22.52
CA SER A 246 -24.35 9.80 22.07
C SER A 246 -24.22 9.91 20.54
N THR A 247 -25.33 9.89 19.80
CA THR A 247 -25.31 10.21 18.36
C THR A 247 -24.89 11.66 18.14
N HIS A 248 -23.86 11.89 17.33
CA HIS A 248 -23.39 13.22 16.94
C HIS A 248 -24.41 13.95 16.05
N THR A 249 -25.46 14.49 16.66
CA THR A 249 -26.46 15.34 15.99
C THR A 249 -25.83 16.60 15.36
N ALA A 250 -24.65 17.00 15.84
CA ALA A 250 -23.89 18.12 15.30
C ALA A 250 -23.16 17.80 13.98
N LEU A 251 -22.80 16.54 13.71
CA LEU A 251 -21.94 16.18 12.57
C LEU A 251 -22.63 16.47 11.22
N PRO A 252 -23.87 16.02 10.95
CA PRO A 252 -24.57 16.36 9.71
C PRO A 252 -24.71 17.87 9.49
N THR A 253 -25.00 18.60 10.57
CA THR A 253 -25.17 20.06 10.52
C THR A 253 -23.85 20.77 10.18
N ARG A 254 -22.74 20.34 10.79
CA ARG A 254 -21.40 20.89 10.56
C ARG A 254 -20.93 20.60 9.14
N THR A 255 -21.12 19.37 8.65
CA THR A 255 -20.77 18.99 7.27
C THR A 255 -21.61 19.76 6.26
N ALA A 256 -22.92 19.94 6.51
CA ALA A 256 -23.76 20.76 5.65
C ALA A 256 -23.30 22.21 5.57
N GLN A 257 -22.90 22.81 6.70
CA GLN A 257 -22.32 24.15 6.74
C GLN A 257 -20.98 24.22 5.99
N HIS A 258 -20.13 23.21 6.15
CA HIS A 258 -18.87 23.10 5.43
C HIS A 258 -19.08 23.08 3.92
N ILE A 259 -19.93 22.17 3.41
CA ILE A 259 -20.28 22.09 1.99
C ILE A 259 -20.91 23.41 1.53
N SER A 260 -21.86 23.96 2.29
CA SER A 260 -22.51 25.22 1.94
C SER A 260 -21.50 26.35 1.77
N ASN A 261 -20.52 26.47 2.67
CA ASN A 261 -19.50 27.51 2.59
C ASN A 261 -18.55 27.29 1.41
N LEU A 262 -18.17 26.04 1.13
CA LEU A 262 -17.30 25.67 0.01
C LEU A 262 -17.92 25.97 -1.35
N PHE A 263 -19.21 25.70 -1.50
CA PHE A 263 -19.90 25.87 -2.78
C PHE A 263 -20.70 27.17 -2.90
N LEU A 264 -20.83 27.96 -1.82
CA LEU A 264 -21.45 29.29 -1.83
C LEU A 264 -21.04 30.15 -3.04
N PRO A 265 -19.75 30.19 -3.43
CA PRO A 265 -19.34 31.05 -4.53
C PRO A 265 -19.81 30.58 -5.92
N TRP A 266 -20.19 29.31 -6.00
CA TRP A 266 -20.75 28.70 -7.20
C TRP A 266 -22.29 28.83 -7.20
N THR A 267 -22.92 29.22 -6.07
CA THR A 267 -24.37 29.34 -5.97
C THR A 267 -24.93 30.58 -6.68
N ARG A 268 -26.00 30.40 -7.46
CA ARG A 268 -26.77 31.52 -8.02
C ARG A 268 -27.66 32.19 -6.96
N GLY A 269 -27.35 33.46 -6.64
CA GLY A 269 -28.27 34.38 -5.92
C GLY A 269 -28.42 34.16 -4.41
N ASN A 270 -29.34 34.91 -3.78
CA ASN A 270 -29.62 34.91 -2.32
C ASN A 270 -30.33 33.64 -1.80
N LYS A 271 -30.07 32.46 -2.39
CA LYS A 271 -30.69 31.18 -1.98
C LYS A 271 -29.84 30.37 -1.00
N ALA A 272 -28.80 30.96 -0.43
CA ALA A 272 -27.86 30.27 0.46
C ALA A 272 -28.56 29.57 1.64
N SER A 273 -29.62 30.17 2.20
CA SER A 273 -30.42 29.58 3.28
C SER A 273 -31.21 28.35 2.83
N GLU A 274 -31.84 28.38 1.65
CA GLU A 274 -32.55 27.23 1.06
C GLU A 274 -31.58 26.08 0.77
N VAL A 275 -30.42 26.41 0.18
CA VAL A 275 -29.37 25.43 -0.12
C VAL A 275 -28.84 24.77 1.15
N LEU A 276 -28.59 25.56 2.21
CA LEU A 276 -28.16 25.02 3.49
C LEU A 276 -29.19 24.06 4.10
N LEU A 277 -30.49 24.32 3.94
CA LEU A 277 -31.53 23.41 4.40
C LEU A 277 -31.47 22.08 3.63
N GLU A 278 -31.41 22.14 2.29
CA GLU A 278 -31.29 20.94 1.45
C GLU A 278 -30.01 20.14 1.77
N LEU A 279 -28.91 20.83 2.08
CA LEU A 279 -27.65 20.21 2.48
C LEU A 279 -27.74 19.54 3.86
N LYS A 280 -28.45 20.14 4.82
CA LYS A 280 -28.67 19.53 6.13
C LYS A 280 -29.45 18.23 6.02
N GLU A 281 -30.52 18.22 5.23
CA GLU A 281 -31.30 17.01 4.96
C GLU A 281 -30.45 15.93 4.29
N LEU A 282 -29.69 16.30 3.26
CA LEU A 282 -28.77 15.39 2.58
C LEU A 282 -27.73 14.80 3.52
N CYS A 283 -27.07 15.63 4.34
CA CYS A 283 -26.05 15.18 5.28
C CYS A 283 -26.65 14.31 6.38
N GLN A 284 -27.89 14.58 6.80
CA GLN A 284 -28.60 13.73 7.76
C GLN A 284 -28.88 12.35 7.17
N ILE A 285 -29.38 12.28 5.93
CA ILE A 285 -29.63 11.02 5.24
C ILE A 285 -28.33 10.25 4.99
N ALA A 286 -27.24 10.94 4.63
CA ALA A 286 -25.91 10.35 4.50
C ALA A 286 -25.41 9.75 5.82
N TYR A 287 -25.65 10.44 6.94
CA TYR A 287 -25.32 9.93 8.27
C TYR A 287 -26.17 8.73 8.64
N ASP A 288 -27.47 8.77 8.39
CA ASP A 288 -28.37 7.65 8.66
C ASP A 288 -28.02 6.42 7.79
N TRP A 289 -27.56 6.65 6.56
CA TRP A 289 -27.01 5.60 5.71
C TRP A 289 -25.73 4.98 6.29
N ALA A 290 -24.78 5.80 6.76
CA ALA A 290 -23.57 5.32 7.40
C ALA A 290 -23.87 4.49 8.66
N VAL A 291 -24.88 4.92 9.45
CA VAL A 291 -25.40 4.17 10.59
C VAL A 291 -26.02 2.83 10.14
N MET A 292 -26.81 2.84 9.07
CA MET A 292 -27.51 1.65 8.55
C MET A 292 -26.54 0.60 8.05
N VAL A 293 -25.56 1.00 7.24
CA VAL A 293 -24.49 0.11 6.75
C VAL A 293 -23.76 -0.54 7.93
N ARG A 294 -23.47 0.22 8.99
CA ARG A 294 -22.85 -0.34 10.20
C ARG A 294 -23.76 -1.26 11.00
N ARG A 295 -25.10 -1.18 10.88
CA ARG A 295 -26.05 -2.09 11.55
C ARG A 295 -26.11 -3.46 10.89
N SER A 296 -25.67 -3.58 9.65
CA SER A 296 -25.79 -4.81 8.89
C SER A 296 -24.84 -5.89 9.39
N ALA A 297 -25.24 -7.15 9.18
CA ALA A 297 -24.36 -8.30 9.34
C ALA A 297 -23.28 -8.32 8.23
N ASP A 298 -23.61 -7.76 7.07
CA ASP A 298 -22.69 -7.62 5.95
C ASP A 298 -21.77 -6.42 6.12
N LYS A 299 -20.58 -6.51 5.52
CA LYS A 299 -19.63 -5.41 5.47
C LYS A 299 -19.78 -4.69 4.13
N TYR A 300 -20.16 -3.42 4.18
CA TYR A 300 -20.18 -2.58 2.97
C TYR A 300 -18.94 -1.71 2.93
N VAL A 301 -18.31 -1.65 1.77
CA VAL A 301 -17.13 -0.83 1.51
C VAL A 301 -17.40 0.04 0.30
N ILE A 302 -17.07 1.32 0.43
CA ILE A 302 -16.95 2.22 -0.71
C ILE A 302 -15.53 2.07 -1.24
N LEU A 303 -15.37 1.49 -2.42
CA LEU A 303 -14.13 1.57 -3.17
C LEU A 303 -14.06 2.96 -3.81
N SER A 304 -12.91 3.61 -3.83
CA SER A 304 -12.68 4.86 -4.57
C SER A 304 -11.65 4.59 -5.67
N ILE A 305 -11.87 5.11 -6.89
CA ILE A 305 -10.83 5.08 -7.93
C ILE A 305 -10.02 6.37 -7.81
N GLU A 306 -8.73 6.24 -7.54
CA GLU A 306 -7.83 7.40 -7.39
C GLU A 306 -7.64 8.15 -8.71
N GLU A 307 -7.52 9.47 -8.62
CA GLU A 307 -7.15 10.31 -9.76
C GLU A 307 -5.75 9.94 -10.26
N GLY A 308 -5.57 9.89 -11.58
CA GLY A 308 -4.33 9.49 -12.24
C GLY A 308 -4.19 8.00 -12.47
N THR A 309 -5.02 7.16 -11.84
CA THR A 309 -5.09 5.71 -12.09
C THR A 309 -5.33 5.46 -13.58
N ARG A 310 -4.57 4.54 -14.18
CA ARG A 310 -4.81 4.16 -15.58
C ARG A 310 -6.07 3.33 -15.67
N TYR A 311 -6.99 3.75 -16.52
CA TYR A 311 -8.16 2.97 -16.90
C TYR A 311 -7.72 1.83 -17.81
N GLU A 312 -7.50 0.67 -17.22
CA GLU A 312 -7.26 -0.57 -17.92
C GLU A 312 -8.59 -1.30 -17.99
N GLY A 313 -9.42 -0.92 -18.96
CA GLY A 313 -10.82 -1.33 -19.03
C GLY A 313 -11.08 -2.84 -18.99
N HIS A 314 -10.06 -3.69 -19.06
CA HIS A 314 -10.09 -5.14 -18.85
C HIS A 314 -8.88 -5.55 -17.98
N GLN A 315 -8.91 -5.35 -16.66
CA GLN A 315 -7.99 -6.07 -15.79
C GLN A 315 -8.52 -7.49 -15.55
N PRO A 316 -7.83 -8.55 -16.02
CA PRO A 316 -8.22 -9.91 -15.71
C PRO A 316 -8.00 -10.17 -14.22
N GLY A 317 -9.08 -10.18 -13.44
CA GLY A 317 -9.06 -10.50 -12.01
C GLY A 317 -9.58 -9.41 -11.07
N GLU A 318 -9.85 -8.19 -11.55
CA GLU A 318 -10.51 -7.16 -10.73
C GLU A 318 -12.03 -7.13 -10.99
N GLU A 319 -12.81 -7.15 -9.91
CA GLU A 319 -14.28 -7.27 -9.95
C GLU A 319 -15.00 -5.97 -10.38
N PHE A 320 -14.28 -4.86 -10.56
CA PHE A 320 -14.90 -3.53 -10.63
C PHE A 320 -14.73 -2.81 -11.97
N VAL A 321 -15.84 -2.66 -12.71
CA VAL A 321 -15.92 -1.86 -13.95
C VAL A 321 -16.89 -0.69 -13.74
N PRO A 322 -16.54 0.57 -14.11
CA PRO A 322 -17.44 1.72 -14.02
C PRO A 322 -18.78 1.53 -14.75
N SER A 323 -19.84 2.14 -14.24
CA SER A 323 -21.17 2.20 -14.90
C SER A 323 -21.23 3.24 -16.00
N TYR A 324 -20.46 4.32 -15.86
CA TYR A 324 -20.45 5.43 -16.81
C TYR A 324 -19.04 5.98 -16.97
N ILE A 325 -18.68 6.32 -18.21
CA ILE A 325 -17.39 6.90 -18.56
C ILE A 325 -17.64 8.15 -19.40
N PHE A 326 -17.11 9.29 -18.94
CA PHE A 326 -17.14 10.55 -19.67
C PHE A 326 -15.84 10.70 -20.49
N GLY A 327 -15.98 10.85 -21.81
CA GLY A 327 -14.89 11.03 -22.78
C GLY A 327 -15.10 10.23 -24.09
N PRO A 328 -14.14 10.25 -25.02
CA PRO A 328 -14.25 9.51 -26.28
C PRO A 328 -14.18 7.99 -26.08
N LYS A 329 -15.32 7.31 -26.25
CA LYS A 329 -15.54 5.86 -26.02
C LYS A 329 -14.47 4.93 -26.61
N GLN A 330 -13.89 5.31 -27.74
CA GLN A 330 -12.95 4.49 -28.51
C GLN A 330 -11.50 4.57 -27.99
N GLN A 331 -11.17 5.47 -27.04
CA GLN A 331 -9.79 5.74 -26.61
C GLN A 331 -9.55 5.51 -25.10
N HIS A 332 -10.48 4.85 -24.40
CA HIS A 332 -10.41 4.77 -22.94
C HIS A 332 -9.34 3.83 -22.41
N THR A 333 -9.00 2.74 -23.10
CA THR A 333 -7.97 1.81 -22.66
C THR A 333 -6.62 2.52 -22.56
N GLY A 334 -6.07 2.62 -21.35
CA GLY A 334 -4.82 3.34 -21.04
C GLY A 334 -4.99 4.83 -20.71
N SER A 335 -6.21 5.38 -20.77
CA SER A 335 -6.52 6.75 -20.33
C SER A 335 -6.33 6.91 -18.82
N LYS A 336 -5.99 8.11 -18.35
CA LYS A 336 -5.95 8.41 -16.91
C LYS A 336 -7.34 8.78 -16.40
N VAL A 337 -7.71 8.20 -15.27
CA VAL A 337 -8.87 8.60 -14.47
C VAL A 337 -8.62 10.01 -13.96
N TRP A 338 -9.59 10.90 -14.15
CA TRP A 338 -9.46 12.30 -13.81
C TRP A 338 -10.37 12.73 -12.66
N ALA A 339 -11.57 12.16 -12.59
CA ALA A 339 -12.48 12.31 -11.46
C ALA A 339 -13.44 11.11 -11.40
N THR A 340 -13.97 10.83 -10.22
CA THR A 340 -14.89 9.72 -9.99
C THR A 340 -16.00 10.14 -9.03
N VAL A 341 -17.26 9.87 -9.38
CA VAL A 341 -18.45 10.18 -8.57
C VAL A 341 -18.82 8.95 -7.76
N PHE A 342 -18.25 8.86 -6.54
CA PHE A 342 -18.10 7.62 -5.77
C PHE A 342 -17.40 6.54 -6.58
N GLY A 343 -16.51 5.73 -5.99
CA GLY A 343 -16.11 4.53 -6.72
C GLY A 343 -17.23 3.48 -6.66
N GLY A 344 -16.96 2.31 -6.08
CA GLY A 344 -17.91 1.20 -6.01
C GLY A 344 -18.53 1.01 -4.65
N LEU A 345 -19.81 0.62 -4.57
CA LEU A 345 -20.35 0.02 -3.35
C LEU A 345 -20.15 -1.50 -3.46
N VAL A 346 -19.37 -2.07 -2.55
CA VAL A 346 -19.14 -3.52 -2.46
C VAL A 346 -19.73 -4.02 -1.16
N LYS A 347 -20.56 -5.05 -1.24
CA LYS A 347 -21.03 -5.83 -0.10
C LYS A 347 -20.18 -7.09 0.02
N GLU A 348 -19.61 -7.31 1.20
CA GLU A 348 -18.90 -8.53 1.58
C GLU A 348 -19.75 -9.24 2.65
N THR A 349 -20.24 -10.43 2.33
CA THR A 349 -21.09 -11.22 3.24
C THR A 349 -20.26 -11.84 4.36
N LEU A 350 -20.93 -12.33 5.40
CA LEU A 350 -20.27 -13.10 6.46
C LEU A 350 -19.56 -14.37 5.94
N ALA A 351 -20.02 -14.93 4.82
CA ALA A 351 -19.40 -16.08 4.16
C ALA A 351 -18.13 -15.72 3.35
N GLY A 352 -17.80 -14.42 3.27
CA GLY A 352 -16.68 -13.89 2.51
C GLY A 352 -16.97 -13.70 1.02
N ASP A 353 -18.23 -13.84 0.59
CA ASP A 353 -18.61 -13.58 -0.80
C ASP A 353 -18.72 -12.07 -1.04
N ARG A 354 -18.19 -11.61 -2.17
CA ARG A 354 -18.15 -10.20 -2.55
C ARG A 354 -19.09 -9.90 -3.70
N PHE A 355 -19.86 -8.83 -3.54
CA PHE A 355 -20.86 -8.38 -4.51
C PHE A 355 -20.69 -6.89 -4.78
N VAL A 356 -20.45 -6.54 -6.04
CA VAL A 356 -20.48 -5.15 -6.49
C VAL A 356 -21.93 -4.71 -6.63
N MET A 357 -22.40 -3.90 -5.69
CA MET A 357 -23.77 -3.38 -5.65
C MET A 357 -23.96 -2.12 -6.47
N MET A 358 -22.96 -1.24 -6.47
CA MET A 358 -22.98 -0.03 -7.28
C MET A 358 -21.63 0.20 -7.93
N LYS A 359 -21.67 0.66 -9.18
CA LYS A 359 -20.49 0.98 -9.98
C LYS A 359 -20.22 2.48 -9.97
N ALA A 360 -18.98 2.82 -10.30
CA ALA A 360 -18.47 4.19 -10.32
C ALA A 360 -18.88 4.90 -11.60
N ASN A 361 -19.05 6.21 -11.51
CA ASN A 361 -19.08 7.07 -12.69
C ASN A 361 -17.73 7.78 -12.78
N VAL A 362 -17.05 7.65 -13.92
CA VAL A 362 -15.66 8.07 -14.07
C VAL A 362 -15.52 9.06 -15.22
N ILE A 363 -14.67 10.07 -15.04
CA ILE A 363 -14.19 10.94 -16.12
C ILE A 363 -12.79 10.46 -16.50
N CYS A 364 -12.59 10.09 -17.76
CA CYS A 364 -11.30 9.61 -18.27
C CYS A 364 -10.72 10.60 -19.29
N MET A 365 -9.39 10.72 -19.29
CA MET A 365 -8.66 11.55 -20.24
C MET A 365 -7.42 10.81 -20.76
N VAL A 366 -7.27 10.77 -22.10
CA VAL A 366 -6.15 10.15 -22.83
C VAL A 366 -4.81 10.80 -22.48
#